data_AF-A0A917ZEK2-F1
#
_entry.id   AF-A0A917ZEK2-F1
#
_cell.length_a   1.000
_cell.length_b   1.000
_cell.length_c   1.000
_cell.angle_alpha   90.00
_cell.angle_beta   90.00
_cell.angle_gamma   90.00
#
_symmetry.space_group_name_H-M   'P 1'
#
loop_
_entity.id
_entity.type
_entity.pdbx_description
1 polymer ?
#
loop_
_entity_poly.entity_id
_entity_poly.type
_entity_poly.pdbx_seq_one_letter_code
_entity_poly.pdbx_strand_id
1 'polypeptide(L)'
;MSPTECGGCGGRLDDIEGTVAAQVQMFDTPPVKLQVIEYRMVKVACPGSRRTTRAATPASLAGSCCYGPNVRAATALLACNGHMHHPRR
;
A
#
# COMPACT_ATOMS: atom_id res chain seq x y z
N MET A 1 24.36 -11.78 -5.10
CA MET A 1 24.52 -13.25 -4.97
C MET A 1 25.67 -13.65 -5.87
N SER A 2 26.53 -14.55 -5.40
CA SER A 2 27.65 -15.10 -6.16
C SER A 2 27.35 -16.57 -6.48
N PRO A 3 27.73 -17.07 -7.68
CA PRO A 3 27.59 -18.48 -7.99
C PRO A 3 28.57 -19.29 -7.14
N THR A 4 28.13 -20.42 -6.60
CA THR A 4 28.99 -21.36 -5.85
C THR A 4 29.59 -22.43 -6.75
N GLU A 5 29.00 -22.67 -7.94
CA GLU A 5 29.43 -23.71 -8.88
C GLU A 5 29.34 -23.23 -10.33
N CYS A 6 30.20 -23.79 -11.19
CA CYS A 6 30.16 -23.55 -12.61
C CYS A 6 28.97 -24.28 -13.25
N GLY A 7 28.10 -23.53 -13.95
CA GLY A 7 26.93 -24.10 -14.64
C GLY A 7 27.27 -25.05 -15.81
N GLY A 8 28.53 -25.15 -16.22
CA GLY A 8 28.99 -26.08 -17.27
C GLY A 8 29.62 -27.36 -16.72
N CYS A 9 30.66 -27.23 -15.88
CA CYS A 9 31.43 -28.37 -15.38
C CYS A 9 31.15 -28.75 -13.92
N GLY A 10 30.36 -27.96 -13.18
CA GLY A 10 30.07 -28.19 -11.76
C GLY A 10 31.22 -27.90 -10.79
N GLY A 11 32.35 -27.35 -11.27
CA GLY A 11 33.46 -26.98 -10.40
C GLY A 11 33.09 -25.85 -9.42
N ARG A 12 33.64 -25.88 -8.20
CA ARG A 12 33.39 -24.90 -7.14
C ARG A 12 33.97 -23.52 -7.46
N LEU A 13 33.25 -22.46 -7.09
CA LEU A 13 33.59 -21.06 -7.36
C LEU A 13 33.63 -20.17 -6.11
N ASP A 14 33.49 -20.75 -4.90
CA ASP A 14 33.28 -20.02 -3.64
C ASP A 14 34.35 -18.95 -3.33
N ASP A 15 35.58 -19.15 -3.80
CA ASP A 15 36.73 -18.28 -3.54
C ASP A 15 37.20 -17.48 -4.79
N ILE A 16 36.41 -17.48 -5.87
CA ILE A 16 36.77 -16.76 -7.11
C ILE A 16 36.10 -15.39 -7.12
N GLU A 17 36.92 -14.35 -7.32
CA GLU A 17 36.41 -12.98 -7.41
C GLU A 17 35.65 -12.76 -8.73
N GLY A 18 34.37 -12.42 -8.60
CA GLY A 18 33.47 -12.16 -9.72
C GLY A 18 33.25 -10.68 -10.00
N THR A 19 32.65 -10.37 -11.15
CA THR A 19 32.16 -9.04 -11.48
C THR A 19 30.63 -9.00 -11.49
N VAL A 20 30.04 -7.84 -11.23
CA VAL A 20 28.57 -7.70 -11.23
C VAL A 20 28.06 -7.73 -12.67
N ALA A 21 27.36 -8.80 -13.03
CA ALA A 21 26.77 -8.96 -14.36
C ALA A 21 25.40 -8.26 -14.51
N ALA A 22 24.62 -8.16 -13.44
CA ALA A 22 23.31 -7.50 -13.44
C ALA A 22 22.89 -7.07 -12.03
N GLN A 23 21.97 -6.12 -11.93
CA GLN A 23 21.35 -5.66 -10.69
C GLN A 23 19.82 -5.67 -10.84
N VAL A 24 19.13 -6.25 -9.86
CA VAL A 24 17.66 -6.29 -9.80
C VAL A 24 17.25 -5.80 -8.41
N GLN A 25 16.19 -4.98 -8.36
CA GLN A 25 15.63 -4.46 -7.11
C GLN A 25 14.16 -4.86 -7.00
N MET A 26 13.78 -5.41 -5.85
CA MET A 26 12.39 -5.63 -5.47
C MET A 26 11.99 -4.55 -4.48
N PHE A 27 11.09 -3.67 -4.91
CA PHE A 27 10.47 -2.69 -4.04
C PHE A 27 9.18 -3.30 -3.51
N ASP A 28 9.14 -3.54 -2.20
CA ASP A 28 7.95 -4.06 -1.53
C ASP A 28 7.61 -3.17 -0.33
N THR A 29 6.39 -3.31 0.16
CA THR A 29 5.92 -2.66 1.39
C THR A 29 5.62 -3.72 2.43
N PRO A 30 5.86 -3.45 3.73
CA PRO A 30 5.31 -4.29 4.78
C PRO A 30 3.80 -4.47 4.60
N PRO A 31 3.21 -5.59 5.07
CA PRO A 31 1.80 -5.86 4.90
C PRO A 31 0.91 -4.67 5.30
N VAL A 32 0.17 -4.12 4.33
CA VAL A 32 -0.73 -2.99 4.57
C VAL A 32 -1.99 -3.48 5.25
N LYS A 33 -2.24 -3.02 6.48
CA LYS A 33 -3.49 -3.28 7.21
C LYS A 33 -4.42 -2.09 7.07
N LEU A 34 -5.55 -2.29 6.40
CA LEU A 34 -6.59 -1.26 6.30
C LEU A 34 -7.30 -1.11 7.65
N GLN A 35 -7.32 0.11 8.18
CA GLN A 35 -8.17 0.47 9.31
C GLN A 35 -9.36 1.29 8.78
N VAL A 36 -10.56 0.91 9.20
CA VAL A 36 -11.80 1.57 8.81
C VAL A 36 -12.47 2.11 10.06
N ILE A 37 -12.79 3.41 10.06
CA ILE A 37 -13.57 4.06 11.11
C ILE A 37 -14.86 4.53 10.47
N GLU A 38 -15.99 3.95 10.90
CA GLU A 38 -17.31 4.35 10.44
C GLU A 38 -17.86 5.47 11.33
N TYR A 39 -18.20 6.61 10.72
CA TYR A 39 -18.88 7.71 11.40
C TYR A 39 -20.36 7.73 11.04
N ARG A 40 -21.23 7.50 12.02
CA ARG A 40 -22.69 7.51 11.84
C ARG A 40 -23.29 8.83 12.27
N MET A 41 -23.81 9.60 11.32
CA MET A 41 -24.52 10.85 11.60
C MET A 41 -25.99 10.57 11.88
N VAL A 42 -26.33 10.47 13.17
CA VAL A 42 -27.71 10.22 13.60
C VAL A 42 -28.57 11.47 13.38
N LYS A 43 -29.83 11.26 12.99
CA LYS A 43 -30.86 12.30 13.01
C LYS A 43 -31.94 11.93 14.03
N VAL A 44 -32.42 12.92 14.78
CA VAL A 44 -33.48 12.76 15.78
C VAL A 44 -34.54 13.82 15.59
N ALA A 45 -35.80 13.48 15.83
CA ALA A 45 -36.91 14.43 15.88
C ALA A 45 -37.10 14.92 17.32
N CYS A 46 -37.11 16.23 17.53
CA CYS A 46 -37.39 16.81 18.84
C CYS A 46 -38.86 16.55 19.22
N PRO A 47 -39.14 15.98 20.42
CA PRO A 47 -40.52 15.67 20.82
C PRO A 47 -41.37 16.93 21.02
N GLY A 48 -40.78 18.05 21.43
CA GLY A 48 -41.51 19.31 21.68
C GLY A 48 -41.85 20.10 20.40
N SER A 49 -40.92 20.18 19.44
CA SER A 49 -41.08 21.03 18.25
C SER A 49 -41.28 20.26 16.95
N ARG A 50 -41.17 18.92 16.97
CA ARG A 50 -41.15 18.04 15.79
C ARG A 50 -40.01 18.35 14.79
N ARG A 51 -39.10 19.27 15.11
CA ARG A 51 -37.94 19.60 14.26
C ARG A 51 -36.98 18.42 14.23
N THR A 52 -36.56 18.03 13.03
CA THR A 52 -35.50 17.02 12.85
C THR A 52 -34.13 17.69 12.88
N THR A 53 -33.24 17.19 13.71
CA THR A 53 -31.84 17.65 13.82
C THR A 53 -30.90 16.50 13.48
N ARG A 54 -29.88 16.75 12.67
CA ARG A 54 -28.84 15.77 12.29
C ARG A 54 -27.52 16.13 12.96
N ALA A 55 -26.76 15.12 13.35
CA ALA A 55 -25.37 15.29 13.76
C ALA A 55 -24.54 15.93 12.62
N ALA A 56 -23.61 16.79 13.00
CA ALA A 56 -22.69 17.44 12.08
C ALA A 56 -21.59 16.46 11.64
N THR A 57 -21.20 16.55 10.37
CA THR A 57 -20.04 15.81 9.86
C THR A 57 -18.76 16.50 10.33
N PRO A 58 -17.78 15.77 10.91
CA PRO A 58 -16.46 16.32 11.19
C PRO A 58 -15.84 16.98 9.95
N ALA A 59 -15.22 18.15 10.12
CA ALA A 59 -14.67 18.92 9.01
C ALA A 59 -13.58 18.18 8.22
N SER A 60 -12.90 17.22 8.86
CA SER A 60 -11.88 16.37 8.22
C SER A 60 -12.44 15.28 7.31
N LEU A 61 -13.76 15.07 7.28
CA LEU A 61 -14.42 14.07 6.44
C LEU A 61 -15.09 14.75 5.25
N ALA A 62 -14.46 14.65 4.07
CA ALA A 62 -15.00 15.13 2.81
C ALA A 62 -15.64 13.97 2.02
N GLY A 63 -16.96 14.01 1.86
CA GLY A 63 -17.71 13.04 1.03
C GLY A 63 -18.07 11.72 1.74
N SER A 64 -18.50 10.73 0.95
CA SER A 64 -18.95 9.42 1.44
C SER A 64 -17.80 8.50 1.86
N CYS A 65 -16.58 8.76 1.37
CA CYS A 65 -15.37 8.03 1.73
C CYS A 65 -14.19 9.00 1.84
N CYS A 66 -13.33 8.78 2.84
CA CYS A 66 -12.15 9.60 3.08
C CYS A 66 -10.92 8.71 3.26
N TYR A 67 -9.82 9.08 2.63
CA TYR A 67 -8.59 8.29 2.66
C TYR A 67 -7.57 8.95 3.59
N GLY A 68 -7.19 8.21 4.64
CA GLY A 68 -6.16 8.63 5.59
C GLY A 68 -4.78 8.78 4.95
N PRO A 69 -3.81 9.36 5.68
CA PRO A 69 -2.46 9.62 5.15
C PRO A 69 -1.76 8.38 4.61
N ASN A 70 -1.90 7.23 5.26
CA ASN A 70 -1.24 5.98 4.83
C ASN A 70 -1.82 5.43 3.52
N VAL A 71 -3.14 5.52 3.32
CA VAL A 71 -3.76 5.11 2.06
C VAL A 71 -3.32 6.04 0.92
N ARG A 72 -3.27 7.36 1.18
CA ARG A 72 -2.75 8.33 0.21
C ARG A 72 -1.28 8.10 -0.13
N ALA A 73 -0.45 7.77 0.86
CA ALA A 73 0.95 7.44 0.65
C ALA A 73 1.12 6.16 -0.18
N ALA A 74 0.31 5.12 0.06
CA ALA A 74 0.29 3.92 -0.76
C ALA A 74 -0.15 4.22 -2.21
N THR A 75 -1.18 5.05 -2.40
CA THR A 75 -1.57 5.51 -3.74
C THR A 75 -0.44 6.26 -4.43
N ALA A 76 0.24 7.18 -3.73
CA ALA A 76 1.36 7.93 -4.28
C ALA A 76 2.53 7.00 -4.63
N LEU A 77 2.88 6.04 -3.76
CA LEU A 77 3.90 5.04 -4.03
C LEU A 77 3.58 4.27 -5.33
N LEU A 78 2.35 3.79 -5.47
CA LEU A 78 1.94 3.03 -6.66
C LEU A 78 1.85 3.89 -7.93
N ALA A 79 1.31 5.11 -7.81
CA ALA A 79 1.11 6.01 -8.95
C ALA A 79 2.43 6.60 -9.46
N CYS A 80 3.36 6.95 -8.58
CA CYS A 80 4.62 7.56 -8.94
C CYS A 80 5.68 6.52 -9.35
N ASN A 81 5.64 5.30 -8.78
CA ASN A 81 6.68 4.32 -9.07
C ASN A 81 6.41 3.45 -10.30
N GLY A 82 5.27 3.52 -10.98
CA GLY A 82 5.07 3.05 -12.38
C GLY A 82 5.46 1.61 -12.78
N HIS A 83 5.99 0.79 -11.88
CA HIS A 83 6.57 -0.52 -12.15
C HIS A 83 5.59 -1.64 -11.78
N MET A 84 4.37 -1.62 -12.34
CA MET A 84 3.53 -2.82 -12.33
C MET A 84 4.00 -3.76 -13.44
N HIS A 85 5.02 -4.58 -13.17
CA HIS A 85 5.32 -5.71 -14.02
C HIS A 85 4.35 -6.85 -13.68
N HIS A 86 3.32 -7.04 -14.49
CA HIS A 86 2.47 -8.23 -14.39
C HIS A 86 3.25 -9.43 -14.95
N PRO A 87 3.57 -10.47 -14.16
CA PRO A 87 4.14 -11.68 -14.72
C PRO A 87 3.08 -12.32 -15.63
N ARG A 88 3.37 -12.40 -16.94
CA ARG A 88 2.52 -13.14 -17.88
C ARG A 88 2.51 -14.61 -17.45
N ARG A 89 1.30 -15.15 -17.26
CA ARG A 89 1.05 -16.58 -17.02
C ARG A 89 1.52 -17.43 -18.18
#